data_AF-A0A356V307-F1
#
_entry.id   AF-A0A356V307-F1
#
_cell.length_a   1.000
_cell.length_b   1.000
_cell.length_c   1.000
_cell.angle_alpha   90.00
_cell.angle_beta   90.00
_cell.angle_gamma   90.00
#
_symmetry.space_group_name_H-M   'P 1'
#
loop_
_entity.id
_entity.type
_entity.pdbx_description
1 polymer ?
#
loop_
_entity_poly.entity_id
_entity_poly.type
_entity_poly.pdbx_seq_one_letter_code
_entity_poly.pdbx_strand_id
1 'polypeptide(L)'
;WNGGKTGDAPLALVGKGVVFDTGGISLKPAMGMEEMTMDMGGAGVVAGVMRSLALRKAKANVVGLVGLVENMPDGDATRPGDVVKSMKGDTIEVINTDAEGRLVLADVLWYTQDRFKPSGIIDLATLTGAVIVGLGHENSGVFSNDDALCNAFLKSAKIEGEGAWRLPLDDAYDKLIDSRIADMK
;
A
#
# COMPACT_ATOMS: atom_id res chain seq x y z
N TRP A 1 -13.58 -13.61 1.59
CA TRP A 1 -13.50 -15.08 1.61
C TRP A 1 -13.76 -15.54 3.03
N ASN A 2 -14.89 -16.22 3.27
CA ASN A 2 -15.33 -16.63 4.61
C ASN A 2 -15.18 -18.15 4.76
N GLY A 3 -13.95 -18.66 4.66
CA GLY A 3 -13.65 -20.09 4.74
C GLY A 3 -13.22 -20.56 6.13
N GLY A 4 -13.05 -19.64 7.09
CA GLY A 4 -12.73 -19.94 8.48
C GLY A 4 -13.96 -20.20 9.34
N LYS A 5 -13.82 -20.10 10.66
CA LYS A 5 -14.98 -20.20 11.56
C LYS A 5 -15.80 -18.91 11.48
N THR A 6 -17.11 -19.06 11.55
CA THR A 6 -18.03 -17.91 11.60
C THR A 6 -17.74 -17.06 12.84
N GLY A 7 -17.57 -15.74 12.64
CA GLY A 7 -17.31 -14.79 13.71
C GLY A 7 -15.84 -14.49 13.97
N ASP A 8 -14.91 -15.31 13.48
CA ASP A 8 -13.48 -15.02 13.59
C ASP A 8 -13.12 -13.79 12.72
N ALA A 9 -12.36 -12.86 13.30
CA ALA A 9 -11.88 -11.67 12.60
C ALA A 9 -11.02 -12.07 11.38
N PRO A 10 -11.23 -11.46 10.20
CA PRO A 10 -10.48 -11.81 9.01
C PRO A 10 -9.06 -11.24 9.07
N LEU A 11 -8.12 -11.87 8.34
CA LEU A 11 -6.91 -11.18 7.88
C LEU A 11 -7.31 -10.26 6.71
N ALA A 12 -6.80 -9.03 6.67
CA ALA A 12 -7.03 -8.14 5.55
C ALA A 12 -5.79 -8.01 4.66
N LEU A 13 -6.03 -8.00 3.35
CA LEU A 13 -5.04 -7.70 2.32
C LEU A 13 -5.47 -6.42 1.60
N VAL A 14 -4.58 -5.44 1.50
CA VAL A 14 -4.86 -4.14 0.87
C VAL A 14 -3.87 -3.90 -0.27
N GLY A 15 -4.35 -3.52 -1.45
CA GLY A 15 -3.49 -3.34 -2.63
C GLY A 15 -3.54 -1.92 -3.17
N LYS A 16 -2.36 -1.31 -3.39
CA LYS A 16 -2.23 -0.11 -4.24
C LYS A 16 -2.63 -0.48 -5.66
N GLY A 17 -3.59 0.25 -6.21
CA GLY A 17 -4.18 0.00 -7.52
C GLY A 17 -4.13 1.23 -8.43
N VAL A 18 -3.01 1.93 -8.48
CA VAL A 18 -2.83 3.04 -9.41
C VAL A 18 -2.63 2.44 -10.81
N VAL A 19 -3.66 2.50 -11.64
CA VAL A 19 -3.69 1.73 -12.91
C VAL A 19 -2.72 2.29 -13.95
N PHE A 20 -2.41 3.58 -13.86
CA PHE A 20 -1.33 4.25 -14.56
C PHE A 20 -0.89 5.46 -13.74
N ASP A 21 0.42 5.69 -13.65
CA ASP A 21 1.01 6.77 -12.86
C ASP A 21 1.92 7.67 -13.70
N THR A 22 1.41 8.84 -14.07
CA THR A 22 2.21 9.89 -14.71
C THR A 22 3.02 10.72 -13.70
N GLY A 23 2.68 10.61 -12.41
CA GLY A 23 3.08 11.52 -11.33
C GLY A 23 2.21 12.74 -11.14
N GLY A 24 1.18 12.96 -11.97
CA GLY A 24 0.30 14.13 -11.90
C GLY A 24 1.03 15.42 -12.27
N ILE A 25 0.83 16.49 -11.48
CA ILE A 25 1.54 17.77 -11.69
C ILE A 25 3.06 17.62 -11.45
N SER A 26 3.46 16.77 -10.52
CA SER A 26 4.84 16.31 -10.31
C SER A 26 5.24 15.26 -11.36
N LEU A 27 5.10 15.63 -12.64
CA LEU A 27 5.22 14.72 -13.78
C LEU A 27 6.56 13.96 -13.81
N LYS A 28 6.49 12.64 -13.95
CA LYS A 28 7.67 11.78 -14.13
C LYS A 28 8.39 12.10 -15.45
N PRO A 29 9.70 11.83 -15.55
CA PRO A 29 10.39 11.80 -16.84
C PRO A 29 9.75 10.77 -17.79
N ALA A 30 9.83 11.02 -19.09
CA ALA A 30 9.24 10.12 -20.09
C ALA A 30 9.87 8.71 -20.09
N MET A 31 11.17 8.62 -19.79
CA MET A 31 11.89 7.33 -19.76
C MET A 31 11.39 6.47 -18.59
N GLY A 32 10.82 5.30 -18.90
CA GLY A 32 10.31 4.34 -17.92
C GLY A 32 8.87 4.61 -17.48
N MET A 33 8.23 5.70 -17.94
CA MET A 33 6.83 5.98 -17.62
C MET A 33 5.89 4.93 -18.22
N GLU A 34 6.27 4.29 -19.33
CA GLU A 34 5.53 3.18 -19.95
C GLU A 34 5.36 1.97 -19.00
N GLU A 35 6.30 1.79 -18.06
CA GLU A 35 6.24 0.72 -17.05
C GLU A 35 5.27 1.05 -15.92
N MET A 36 4.74 2.28 -15.84
CA MET A 36 3.79 2.69 -14.79
C MET A 36 2.40 2.06 -14.96
N THR A 37 2.19 1.27 -16.01
CA THR A 37 1.11 0.28 -16.08
C THR A 37 1.19 -0.77 -14.95
N MET A 38 2.39 -0.96 -14.37
CA MET A 38 2.65 -1.89 -13.27
C MET A 38 2.35 -1.29 -11.90
N ASP A 39 1.95 -0.02 -11.80
CA ASP A 39 1.75 0.67 -10.52
C ASP A 39 0.48 0.24 -9.74
N MET A 40 -0.22 -0.74 -10.32
CA MET A 40 -1.32 -1.49 -9.74
C MET A 40 -0.89 -2.88 -9.24
N GLY A 41 0.42 -3.18 -9.20
CA GLY A 41 0.94 -4.51 -8.86
C GLY A 41 0.43 -5.03 -7.51
N GLY A 42 0.32 -4.14 -6.52
CA GLY A 42 -0.25 -4.47 -5.21
C GLY A 42 -1.70 -4.97 -5.30
N ALA A 43 -2.55 -4.26 -6.04
CA ALA A 43 -3.92 -4.67 -6.31
C ALA A 43 -3.98 -5.99 -7.10
N GLY A 44 -3.08 -6.19 -8.06
CA GLY A 44 -2.93 -7.44 -8.80
C GLY A 44 -2.64 -8.63 -7.88
N VAL A 45 -1.71 -8.47 -6.94
CA VAL A 45 -1.39 -9.51 -5.94
C VAL A 45 -2.60 -9.81 -5.06
N VAL A 46 -3.28 -8.80 -4.52
CA VAL A 46 -4.48 -9.00 -3.68
C VAL A 46 -5.56 -9.77 -4.45
N ALA A 47 -5.87 -9.37 -5.68
CA ALA A 47 -6.86 -10.06 -6.50
C ALA A 47 -6.45 -11.52 -6.78
N GLY A 48 -5.18 -11.76 -7.10
CA GLY A 48 -4.61 -13.09 -7.32
C GLY A 48 -4.70 -13.99 -6.08
N VAL A 49 -4.33 -13.47 -4.91
CA VAL A 49 -4.40 -14.20 -3.63
C VAL A 49 -5.84 -14.56 -3.31
N MET A 50 -6.79 -13.62 -3.45
CA MET A 50 -8.20 -13.88 -3.18
C MET A 50 -8.77 -14.97 -4.09
N ARG A 51 -8.39 -14.98 -5.38
CA ARG A 51 -8.74 -16.06 -6.32
C ARG A 51 -8.14 -17.40 -5.86
N SER A 52 -6.86 -17.43 -5.51
CA SER A 52 -6.16 -18.64 -5.05
C SER A 52 -6.79 -19.22 -3.78
N LEU A 53 -7.14 -18.37 -2.80
CA LEU A 53 -7.83 -18.77 -1.57
C LEU A 53 -9.18 -19.45 -1.86
N ALA A 54 -9.97 -18.88 -2.78
CA ALA A 54 -11.25 -19.43 -3.16
C ALA A 54 -11.11 -20.79 -3.88
N LEU A 55 -10.19 -20.88 -4.85
CA LEU A 55 -9.95 -22.11 -5.62
C LEU A 55 -9.49 -23.27 -4.73
N ARG A 56 -8.61 -22.99 -3.75
CA ARG A 56 -8.11 -24.01 -2.82
C ARG A 56 -9.04 -24.30 -1.64
N LYS A 57 -10.18 -23.59 -1.55
CA LYS A 57 -11.11 -23.64 -0.41
C LYS A 57 -10.39 -23.44 0.92
N ALA A 58 -9.59 -22.38 1.01
CA ALA A 58 -8.76 -22.10 2.18
C ALA A 58 -9.60 -22.02 3.47
N LYS A 59 -9.14 -22.66 4.54
CA LYS A 59 -9.82 -22.66 5.85
C LYS A 59 -9.49 -21.40 6.67
N ALA A 60 -9.73 -20.23 6.11
CA ALA A 60 -9.42 -18.93 6.72
C ALA A 60 -10.45 -17.87 6.33
N ASN A 61 -10.63 -16.86 7.20
CA ASN A 61 -11.37 -15.65 6.86
C ASN A 61 -10.38 -14.60 6.35
N VAL A 62 -10.58 -14.14 5.11
CA VAL A 62 -9.72 -13.14 4.47
C VAL A 62 -10.57 -12.14 3.71
N VAL A 63 -10.27 -10.85 3.87
CA VAL A 63 -10.86 -9.77 3.06
C VAL A 63 -9.77 -9.12 2.21
N GLY A 64 -10.10 -8.82 0.96
CA GLY A 64 -9.19 -8.16 0.03
C GLY A 64 -9.80 -6.84 -0.42
N LEU A 65 -9.03 -5.76 -0.33
CA LEU A 65 -9.43 -4.42 -0.77
C LEU A 65 -8.35 -3.86 -1.70
N VAL A 66 -8.77 -3.10 -2.70
CA VAL A 66 -7.87 -2.46 -3.66
C VAL A 66 -8.31 -1.01 -3.88
N GLY A 67 -7.37 -0.08 -3.84
CA GLY A 67 -7.62 1.33 -4.13
C GLY A 67 -7.31 1.63 -5.59
N LEU A 68 -8.36 1.75 -6.41
CA LEU A 68 -8.23 1.93 -7.86
C LEU A 68 -8.34 3.40 -8.25
N VAL A 69 -7.28 3.95 -8.82
CA VAL A 69 -7.21 5.31 -9.36
C VAL A 69 -6.29 5.36 -10.57
N GLU A 70 -6.32 6.44 -11.33
CA GLU A 70 -5.32 6.78 -12.34
C GLU A 70 -4.73 8.15 -11.96
N ASN A 71 -3.41 8.29 -11.97
CA ASN A 71 -2.74 9.55 -11.60
C ASN A 71 -2.32 10.30 -12.86
N MET A 72 -3.05 11.38 -13.18
CA MET A 72 -2.93 12.12 -14.45
C MET A 72 -2.76 13.62 -14.21
N PRO A 73 -1.96 14.33 -15.03
CA PRO A 73 -1.98 15.79 -15.05
C PRO A 73 -3.26 16.28 -15.73
N ASP A 74 -3.88 17.29 -15.13
CA ASP A 74 -5.05 17.99 -15.66
C ASP A 74 -5.11 19.40 -15.02
N GLY A 75 -5.96 20.29 -15.54
CA GLY A 75 -6.29 21.58 -14.93
C GLY A 75 -6.95 21.46 -13.56
N ASP A 76 -7.64 20.34 -13.30
CA ASP A 76 -8.28 20.03 -12.00
C ASP A 76 -7.46 19.05 -11.14
N ALA A 77 -6.23 18.72 -11.54
CA ALA A 77 -5.37 17.81 -10.77
C ALA A 77 -4.95 18.43 -9.43
N THR A 78 -4.77 17.57 -8.42
CA THR A 78 -4.15 17.95 -7.14
C THR A 78 -2.81 18.63 -7.39
N ARG A 79 -2.52 19.70 -6.65
CA ARG A 79 -1.30 20.48 -6.81
C ARG A 79 -0.36 20.28 -5.62
N PRO A 80 0.96 20.35 -5.85
CA PRO A 80 1.89 20.55 -4.75
C PRO A 80 1.51 21.78 -3.90
N GLY A 81 1.34 21.58 -2.60
CA GLY A 81 0.89 22.58 -1.62
C GLY A 81 -0.60 22.51 -1.28
N ASP A 82 -1.42 21.72 -1.99
CA ASP A 82 -2.80 21.48 -1.58
C ASP A 82 -2.83 20.69 -0.26
N VAL A 83 -3.77 21.03 0.63
CA VAL A 83 -4.03 20.27 1.85
C VAL A 83 -5.32 19.49 1.68
N VAL A 84 -5.23 18.16 1.74
CA VAL A 84 -6.37 17.24 1.64
C VAL A 84 -6.71 16.66 3.01
N LYS A 85 -7.96 16.23 3.18
CA LYS A 85 -8.43 15.58 4.41
C LYS A 85 -8.69 14.10 4.13
N SER A 86 -7.99 13.24 4.86
CA SER A 86 -8.21 11.78 4.80
C SER A 86 -9.57 11.37 5.36
N MET A 87 -9.99 10.15 5.05
CA MET A 87 -11.18 9.52 5.61
C MET A 87 -11.13 9.40 7.14
N LYS A 88 -9.92 9.20 7.71
CA LYS A 88 -9.71 9.19 9.16
C LYS A 88 -9.92 10.57 9.80
N GLY A 89 -9.74 11.63 9.02
CA GLY A 89 -9.91 13.02 9.43
C GLY A 89 -8.61 13.81 9.56
N ASP A 90 -7.46 13.13 9.45
CA ASP A 90 -6.13 13.75 9.43
C ASP A 90 -5.95 14.55 8.13
N THR A 91 -5.23 15.67 8.23
CA THR A 91 -4.91 16.57 7.11
C THR A 91 -3.52 16.29 6.55
N ILE A 92 -3.39 16.30 5.22
CA ILE A 92 -2.15 15.95 4.50
C ILE A 92 -1.81 17.06 3.52
N GLU A 93 -0.64 17.69 3.69
CA GLU A 93 -0.05 18.62 2.73
C GLU A 93 0.59 17.85 1.58
N VAL A 94 0.02 17.90 0.39
CA VAL A 94 0.57 17.19 -0.77
C VAL A 94 1.78 17.96 -1.29
N ILE A 95 3.00 17.56 -0.93
CA ILE A 95 4.22 18.22 -1.44
C ILE A 95 4.74 17.64 -2.76
N ASN A 96 4.27 16.44 -3.13
CA ASN A 96 4.62 15.75 -4.36
C ASN A 96 3.44 14.88 -4.79
N THR A 97 2.89 15.11 -5.99
CA THR A 97 1.73 14.37 -6.50
C THR A 97 2.09 13.00 -7.05
N ASP A 98 3.38 12.69 -7.16
CA ASP A 98 3.97 11.38 -7.50
C ASP A 98 4.14 10.48 -6.25
N ALA A 99 3.67 10.96 -5.10
CA ALA A 99 3.54 10.19 -3.87
C ALA A 99 2.07 9.86 -3.59
N GLU A 100 1.29 9.59 -4.63
CA GLU A 100 -0.16 9.36 -4.61
C GLU A 100 -0.55 8.02 -3.94
N GLY A 101 0.26 6.97 -4.13
CA GLY A 101 -0.10 5.62 -3.72
C GLY A 101 -0.37 5.52 -2.22
N ARG A 102 0.37 6.27 -1.40
CA ARG A 102 0.16 6.32 0.06
C ARG A 102 -1.11 7.08 0.45
N LEU A 103 -1.55 8.06 -0.34
CA LEU A 103 -2.81 8.78 -0.09
C LEU A 103 -4.00 7.84 -0.31
N VAL A 104 -3.98 7.09 -1.41
CA VAL A 104 -4.99 6.06 -1.71
C VAL A 104 -5.00 4.99 -0.61
N LEU A 105 -3.81 4.49 -0.23
CA LEU A 105 -3.70 3.47 0.81
C LEU A 105 -4.18 3.97 2.18
N ALA A 106 -3.91 5.22 2.56
CA ALA A 106 -4.34 5.76 3.86
C ALA A 106 -5.86 5.60 4.06
N ASP A 107 -6.65 5.96 3.05
CA ASP A 107 -8.11 5.84 3.11
C ASP A 107 -8.58 4.38 3.05
N VAL A 108 -7.98 3.55 2.19
CA VAL A 108 -8.36 2.13 2.10
C VAL A 108 -8.00 1.39 3.39
N LEU A 109 -6.85 1.68 4.00
CA LEU A 109 -6.43 1.12 5.29
C LEU A 109 -7.39 1.55 6.40
N TRP A 110 -7.78 2.82 6.45
CA TRP A 110 -8.76 3.29 7.43
C TRP A 110 -10.12 2.63 7.25
N TYR A 111 -10.65 2.63 6.02
CA TYR A 111 -11.89 1.93 5.68
C TYR A 111 -11.84 0.45 6.08
N THR A 112 -10.71 -0.21 5.82
CA THR A 112 -10.50 -1.63 6.17
C THR A 112 -10.60 -1.87 7.67
N GLN A 113 -9.92 -1.02 8.46
CA GLN A 113 -9.92 -1.11 9.92
C GLN A 113 -11.33 -0.91 10.49
N ASP A 114 -12.01 0.16 10.09
CA ASP A 114 -13.35 0.51 10.60
C ASP A 114 -14.39 -0.54 10.21
N ARG A 115 -14.40 -0.94 8.93
CA ARG A 115 -15.45 -1.79 8.36
C ARG A 115 -15.34 -3.25 8.76
N PHE A 116 -14.11 -3.79 8.83
CA PHE A 116 -13.87 -5.23 8.96
C PHE A 116 -13.23 -5.65 10.28
N LYS A 117 -12.63 -4.71 11.04
CA LYS A 117 -11.95 -4.99 12.31
C LYS A 117 -11.03 -6.22 12.23
N PRO A 118 -10.10 -6.24 11.26
CA PRO A 118 -9.31 -7.43 10.97
C PRO A 118 -8.35 -7.77 12.11
N SER A 119 -7.93 -9.03 12.18
CA SER A 119 -6.90 -9.49 13.13
C SER A 119 -5.49 -9.01 12.75
N GLY A 120 -5.30 -8.58 11.51
CA GLY A 120 -4.08 -7.98 10.99
C GLY A 120 -4.31 -7.49 9.56
N ILE A 121 -3.48 -6.56 9.10
CA ILE A 121 -3.52 -6.01 7.74
C ILE A 121 -2.14 -6.16 7.11
N ILE A 122 -2.10 -6.63 5.87
CA ILE A 122 -0.91 -6.59 5.01
C ILE A 122 -1.29 -5.75 3.79
N ASP A 123 -0.67 -4.58 3.63
CA ASP A 123 -0.75 -3.82 2.39
C ASP A 123 0.40 -4.15 1.44
N LEU A 124 0.12 -4.09 0.13
CA LEU A 124 1.05 -4.38 -0.94
C LEU A 124 1.05 -3.21 -1.92
N ALA A 125 2.24 -2.69 -2.23
CA ALA A 125 2.37 -1.51 -3.07
C ALA A 125 3.71 -1.43 -3.81
N THR A 126 3.65 -1.07 -5.09
CA THR A 126 4.77 -0.58 -5.90
C THR A 126 5.08 0.87 -5.53
N LEU A 127 5.53 1.10 -4.29
CA LEU A 127 5.43 2.43 -3.68
C LEU A 127 6.63 3.35 -3.91
N THR A 128 7.85 2.83 -3.91
CA THR A 128 9.05 3.70 -3.95
C THR A 128 10.18 3.09 -4.76
N GLY A 129 10.82 3.93 -5.59
CA GLY A 129 12.13 3.59 -6.18
C GLY A 129 13.25 3.47 -5.14
N ALA A 130 13.08 4.07 -3.96
CA ALA A 130 14.05 3.99 -2.87
C ALA A 130 14.25 2.55 -2.36
N VAL A 131 13.19 1.72 -2.35
CA VAL A 131 13.31 0.30 -2.01
C VAL A 131 14.18 -0.44 -3.03
N ILE A 132 14.05 -0.13 -4.32
CA ILE A 132 14.90 -0.71 -5.37
C ILE A 132 16.36 -0.30 -5.17
N VAL A 133 16.63 0.97 -4.87
CA VAL A 133 18.00 1.46 -4.59
C VAL A 133 18.60 0.73 -3.37
N GLY A 134 17.81 0.49 -2.33
CA GLY A 134 18.29 -0.11 -1.08
C GLY A 134 18.43 -1.64 -1.12
N LEU A 135 17.51 -2.35 -1.79
CA LEU A 135 17.38 -3.81 -1.73
C LEU A 135 17.56 -4.51 -3.09
N GLY A 136 17.71 -3.75 -4.18
CA GLY A 136 17.76 -4.28 -5.54
C GLY A 136 16.41 -4.82 -6.00
N HIS A 137 16.46 -5.80 -6.90
CA HIS A 137 15.27 -6.41 -7.52
C HIS A 137 14.87 -7.77 -6.93
N GLU A 138 15.68 -8.29 -6.00
CA GLU A 138 15.49 -9.64 -5.44
C GLU A 138 14.66 -9.64 -4.15
N ASN A 139 14.64 -8.52 -3.40
CA ASN A 139 13.93 -8.43 -2.13
C ASN A 139 12.91 -7.29 -2.13
N SER A 140 11.70 -7.60 -1.68
CA SER A 140 10.71 -6.58 -1.31
C SER A 140 11.05 -5.95 0.05
N GLY A 141 10.85 -4.65 0.19
CA GLY A 141 10.93 -3.97 1.48
C GLY A 141 9.70 -4.26 2.34
N VAL A 142 9.91 -4.64 3.60
CA VAL A 142 8.83 -4.94 4.56
C VAL A 142 8.93 -3.99 5.74
N PHE A 143 7.83 -3.30 6.01
CA PHE A 143 7.66 -2.47 7.20
C PHE A 143 6.57 -3.08 8.08
N SER A 144 6.72 -3.04 9.40
CA SER A 144 5.72 -3.59 10.30
C SER A 144 5.85 -3.01 11.70
N ASN A 145 4.69 -2.76 12.30
CA ASN A 145 4.52 -2.38 13.70
C ASN A 145 4.33 -3.58 14.65
N ASP A 146 4.34 -4.81 14.13
CA ASP A 146 4.17 -6.04 14.92
C ASP A 146 5.22 -7.10 14.53
N ASP A 147 6.08 -7.45 15.49
CA ASP A 147 7.16 -8.40 15.26
C ASP A 147 6.68 -9.81 14.93
N ALA A 148 5.57 -10.26 15.52
CA ALA A 148 5.06 -11.61 15.31
C ALA A 148 4.50 -11.78 13.89
N LEU A 149 3.71 -10.82 13.43
CA LEU A 149 3.17 -10.77 12.07
C LEU A 149 4.29 -10.63 11.04
N CYS A 150 5.26 -9.74 11.29
CA CYS A 150 6.41 -9.55 10.39
C CYS A 150 7.22 -10.84 10.24
N ASN A 151 7.58 -11.49 11.36
CA ASN A 151 8.36 -12.72 11.33
C ASN A 151 7.58 -13.88 10.66
N ALA A 152 6.26 -13.94 10.85
CA ALA A 152 5.41 -14.91 10.16
C ALA A 152 5.41 -14.68 8.65
N PHE A 153 5.27 -13.42 8.21
CA PHE A 153 5.32 -13.04 6.80
C PHE A 153 6.67 -13.39 6.16
N LEU A 154 7.78 -12.99 6.77
CA LEU A 154 9.14 -13.26 6.26
C LEU A 154 9.42 -14.77 6.18
N LYS A 155 8.92 -15.55 7.15
CA LYS A 155 9.02 -17.01 7.10
C LYS A 155 8.25 -17.58 5.91
N SER A 156 7.03 -17.09 5.65
CA SER A 156 6.23 -17.49 4.49
C SER A 156 6.91 -17.14 3.18
N ALA A 157 7.40 -15.91 3.03
CA ALA A 157 8.13 -15.46 1.84
C ALA A 157 9.33 -16.38 1.55
N LYS A 158 10.12 -16.69 2.58
CA LYS A 158 11.25 -17.62 2.49
C LYS A 158 10.86 -19.04 2.07
N ILE A 159 9.70 -19.55 2.52
CA ILE A 159 9.22 -20.89 2.13
C ILE A 159 8.84 -20.92 0.65
N GLU A 160 8.23 -19.86 0.14
CA GLU A 160 7.82 -19.75 -1.26
C GLU A 160 8.96 -19.30 -2.20
N GLY A 161 10.13 -18.96 -1.65
CA GLY A 161 11.27 -18.47 -2.41
C GLY A 161 11.11 -17.03 -2.90
N GLU A 162 10.21 -16.27 -2.28
CA GLU A 162 10.00 -14.84 -2.56
C GLU A 162 10.85 -14.00 -1.60
N GLY A 163 11.74 -13.17 -2.13
CA GLY A 163 12.65 -12.36 -1.32
C GLY A 163 11.93 -11.21 -0.61
N ALA A 164 12.18 -11.07 0.68
CA ALA A 164 11.61 -10.01 1.52
C ALA A 164 12.59 -9.65 2.63
N TRP A 165 12.74 -8.34 2.91
CA TRP A 165 13.66 -7.83 3.91
C TRP A 165 13.01 -6.76 4.78
N ARG A 166 13.12 -6.90 6.11
CA ARG A 166 12.55 -5.94 7.05
C ARG A 166 13.37 -4.65 7.07
N LEU A 167 12.68 -3.52 6.94
CA LEU A 167 13.20 -2.17 7.09
C LEU A 167 12.68 -1.53 8.41
N PRO A 168 13.44 -0.60 9.02
CA PRO A 168 13.06 0.02 10.29
C PRO A 168 11.88 1.00 10.15
N LEU A 169 11.12 1.18 11.24
CA LEU A 169 10.04 2.16 11.42
C LEU A 169 10.25 2.95 12.73
N ASP A 170 11.43 3.56 12.88
CA ASP A 170 11.77 4.31 14.08
C ASP A 170 11.14 5.72 14.07
N ASP A 171 10.82 6.27 15.25
CA ASP A 171 10.23 7.60 15.45
C ASP A 171 11.01 8.75 14.77
N ALA A 172 12.31 8.54 14.50
CA ALA A 172 13.13 9.52 13.80
C ALA A 172 12.67 9.74 12.34
N TYR A 173 12.11 8.71 11.70
CA TYR A 173 11.60 8.80 10.33
C TYR A 173 10.23 9.48 10.27
N ASP A 174 9.41 9.33 11.31
CA ASP A 174 8.09 9.96 11.42
C ASP A 174 8.20 11.50 11.38
N LYS A 175 9.20 12.06 12.06
CA LYS A 175 9.47 13.51 12.04
C LYS A 175 9.81 14.08 10.67
N LEU A 176 10.18 13.23 9.69
CA LEU A 176 10.50 13.70 8.34
C LEU A 176 9.25 14.14 7.58
N ILE A 177 8.07 13.61 7.95
CA ILE A 177 6.79 13.94 7.33
C ILE A 177 6.00 15.04 8.07
N ASP A 178 6.59 15.67 9.10
CA ASP A 178 5.97 16.82 9.78
C ASP A 178 5.66 17.95 8.78
N SER A 179 4.43 18.47 8.83
CA SER A 179 4.00 19.65 8.07
C SER A 179 3.84 20.87 8.99
N ARG A 180 3.98 22.07 8.40
CA ARG A 180 3.72 23.34 9.09
C ARG A 180 2.26 23.77 9.04
N ILE A 181 1.48 23.20 8.11
CA ILE A 181 0.11 23.66 7.79
C ILE A 181 -0.93 22.53 7.82
N ALA A 182 -0.49 21.29 7.97
CA ALA A 182 -1.31 20.09 8.05
C ALA A 182 -0.75 19.13 9.12
N ASP A 183 -1.42 18.02 9.38
CA ASP A 183 -0.95 17.01 10.34
C ASP A 183 0.30 16.28 9.82
N MET A 184 0.45 16.12 8.50
CA MET A 184 1.63 15.53 7.84
C MET A 184 1.76 15.98 6.37
N LYS A 185 2.83 15.57 5.68
CA LYS A 185 3.07 15.77 4.24
C LYS A 185 3.54 14.51 3.50
#